data_AF-A0A0N6Z2X6-F1
#
_entry.id   AF-A0A0N6Z2X6-F1
#
_cell.length_a   1.000
_cell.length_b   1.000
_cell.length_c   1.000
_cell.angle_alpha   90.00
_cell.angle_beta   90.00
_cell.angle_gamma   90.00
#
_symmetry.space_group_name_H-M   'P 1'
#
loop_
_entity.id
_entity.type
_entity.pdbx_description
1 polymer ?
#
loop_
_entity_poly.entity_id
_entity_poly.type
_entity_poly.pdbx_seq_one_letter_code
_entity_poly.pdbx_strand_id
1 'polypeptide(L)'
;EQEQERGITITSAATTCFWQGMDKQFPEHRVNIIDTPGHVDFTIEVERSLRVLDGAVVVLCASSGVQPQTETVWRQANKYEVPRMVFVNKMDRAGADFLSVVDQMKTRLNAVAVPMQLPVGAEDNFRGVVDLIKMKFINWNEEDMGTSFTYEDIPADMVDQCEEYHAELVEAAAEANEELMNKYLEEGELTEAEIKEGLRARTLANEICLVAAGSAFKNKGVQAVLDAVIEYLPSPTEVKPITGI
;
A
#
# COMPACT_ATOMS: atom_id res chain seq x y z
N GLU A 1 -12.50 -22.11 16.42
CA GLU A 1 -11.65 -23.17 17.00
C GLU A 1 -10.54 -23.60 16.04
N GLN A 2 -10.82 -24.19 14.87
CA GLN A 2 -9.74 -24.67 13.97
C GLN A 2 -8.75 -23.61 13.47
N GLU A 3 -9.21 -22.40 13.13
CA GLU A 3 -8.32 -21.29 12.71
C GLU A 3 -7.38 -20.86 13.84
N GLN A 4 -7.92 -20.74 15.05
CA GLN A 4 -7.15 -20.35 16.24
C GLN A 4 -6.15 -21.44 16.66
N GLU A 5 -6.51 -22.71 16.52
CA GLU A 5 -5.62 -23.85 16.78
C GLU A 5 -4.47 -23.94 15.77
N ARG A 6 -4.73 -23.62 14.51
CA ARG A 6 -3.73 -23.75 13.43
C ARG A 6 -2.97 -22.46 13.13
N GLY A 7 -3.41 -21.32 13.67
CA GLY A 7 -2.83 -20.01 13.40
C GLY A 7 -2.90 -19.59 11.92
N ILE A 8 -3.93 -20.05 11.20
CA ILE A 8 -4.16 -19.72 9.78
C ILE A 8 -5.61 -19.29 9.57
N THR A 9 -5.82 -18.36 8.65
CA THR A 9 -7.14 -17.96 8.15
C THR A 9 -7.66 -19.03 7.18
N ILE A 10 -8.86 -19.55 7.44
CA ILE A 10 -9.53 -20.59 6.63
C ILE A 10 -10.72 -19.99 5.89
N THR A 11 -11.50 -19.15 6.56
CA THR A 11 -12.68 -18.45 6.02
C THR A 11 -12.44 -16.95 5.94
N SER A 12 -13.03 -16.30 4.93
CA SER A 12 -12.97 -14.84 4.85
C SER A 12 -13.80 -14.21 5.97
N ALA A 13 -13.23 -13.26 6.70
CA ALA A 13 -13.90 -12.55 7.79
C ALA A 13 -14.21 -11.10 7.37
N ALA A 14 -15.46 -10.66 7.60
CA ALA A 14 -15.87 -9.29 7.32
C ALA A 14 -16.01 -8.49 8.62
N THR A 15 -15.40 -7.31 8.68
CA THR A 15 -15.56 -6.36 9.78
C THR A 15 -15.74 -4.93 9.25
N THR A 16 -16.34 -4.06 10.05
CA THR A 16 -16.50 -2.64 9.72
C THR A 16 -15.76 -1.80 10.75
N CYS A 17 -14.99 -0.83 10.30
CA CYS A 17 -14.38 0.19 11.14
C CYS A 17 -14.61 1.60 10.56
N PHE A 18 -14.26 2.60 11.35
CA PHE A 18 -14.36 4.01 10.98
C PHE A 18 -12.98 4.64 11.09
N TRP A 19 -12.57 5.37 10.06
CA TRP A 19 -11.24 5.97 9.96
C TRP A 19 -11.36 7.46 9.60
N GLN A 20 -10.67 8.32 10.34
CA GLN A 20 -10.64 9.78 10.13
C GLN A 20 -9.27 10.26 9.61
N GLY A 21 -8.35 9.33 9.36
CA GLY A 21 -6.95 9.65 9.12
C GLY A 21 -6.14 9.65 10.43
N MET A 22 -4.85 9.33 10.34
CA MET A 22 -3.98 9.31 11.52
C MET A 22 -3.84 10.70 12.19
N ASP A 23 -3.97 11.78 11.42
CA ASP A 23 -3.98 13.18 11.90
C ASP A 23 -5.40 13.78 11.95
N LYS A 24 -6.45 12.94 11.85
CA LYS A 24 -7.85 13.37 11.72
C LYS A 24 -8.08 14.32 10.53
N GLN A 25 -7.28 14.17 9.48
CA GLN A 25 -7.29 15.03 8.31
C GLN A 25 -8.48 14.76 7.36
N PHE A 26 -9.17 13.63 7.53
CA PHE A 26 -10.31 13.23 6.71
C PHE A 26 -11.63 13.35 7.47
N PRO A 27 -12.76 13.55 6.78
CA PRO A 27 -14.05 13.21 7.35
C PRO A 27 -14.08 11.72 7.75
N GLU A 28 -15.00 11.34 8.61
CA GLU A 28 -15.11 9.93 9.03
C GLU A 28 -15.54 9.05 7.86
N HIS A 29 -14.65 8.14 7.47
CA HIS A 29 -14.88 7.14 6.43
C HIS A 29 -15.22 5.79 7.07
N ARG A 30 -16.27 5.16 6.55
CA ARG A 30 -16.60 3.78 6.91
C ARG A 30 -15.82 2.83 5.99
N VAL A 31 -14.99 1.97 6.58
CA VAL A 31 -14.23 0.95 5.86
C VAL A 31 -14.80 -0.42 6.20
N ASN A 32 -15.13 -1.20 5.18
CA ASN A 32 -15.52 -2.60 5.34
C ASN A 32 -14.34 -3.47 4.91
N ILE A 33 -13.76 -4.19 5.85
CA ILE A 33 -12.57 -5.01 5.64
C ILE A 33 -13.02 -6.46 5.46
N ILE A 34 -12.57 -7.10 4.39
CA ILE A 34 -12.67 -8.53 4.18
C ILE A 34 -11.27 -9.12 4.30
N ASP A 35 -10.98 -9.77 5.43
CA ASP A 35 -9.75 -10.53 5.59
C ASP A 35 -9.88 -11.84 4.82
N THR A 36 -8.91 -12.17 3.98
CA THR A 36 -8.97 -13.31 3.06
C THR A 36 -7.90 -14.35 3.40
N PRO A 37 -8.18 -15.65 3.21
CA PRO A 37 -7.17 -16.69 3.41
C PRO A 37 -5.96 -16.52 2.47
N GLY A 38 -4.74 -16.58 3.02
CA GLY A 38 -3.51 -16.57 2.22
C GLY A 38 -3.06 -17.95 1.70
N HIS A 39 -3.71 -19.03 2.13
CA HIS A 39 -3.32 -20.40 1.80
C HIS A 39 -3.95 -20.86 0.47
N VAL A 40 -3.18 -21.61 -0.34
CA VAL A 40 -3.59 -22.07 -1.68
C VAL A 40 -4.88 -22.91 -1.68
N ASP A 41 -5.09 -23.68 -0.62
CA ASP A 41 -6.26 -24.56 -0.47
C ASP A 41 -7.58 -23.79 -0.36
N PHE A 42 -7.53 -22.48 -0.07
CA PHE A 42 -8.71 -21.62 0.08
C PHE A 42 -8.80 -20.53 -0.98
N THR A 43 -8.17 -20.77 -2.14
CA THR A 43 -8.20 -19.86 -3.31
C THR A 43 -9.60 -19.53 -3.83
N ILE A 44 -10.60 -20.39 -3.60
CA ILE A 44 -12.00 -20.12 -3.94
C ILE A 44 -12.57 -18.99 -3.08
N GLU A 45 -12.22 -18.92 -1.80
CA GLU A 45 -12.67 -17.84 -0.91
C GLU A 45 -12.04 -16.51 -1.33
N VAL A 46 -10.76 -16.52 -1.70
CA VAL A 46 -10.09 -15.33 -2.27
C VAL A 46 -10.76 -14.88 -3.57
N GLU A 47 -11.07 -15.81 -4.48
CA GLU A 47 -11.74 -15.49 -5.75
C GLU A 47 -13.14 -14.90 -5.53
N ARG A 48 -13.88 -15.38 -4.52
CA ARG A 48 -15.18 -14.83 -4.13
C ARG A 48 -15.04 -13.43 -3.54
N SER A 49 -14.09 -13.22 -2.63
CA SER A 49 -13.85 -11.92 -2.02
C SER A 49 -13.47 -10.88 -3.08
N LEU A 50 -12.57 -11.22 -4.00
CA LEU A 50 -12.13 -10.33 -5.10
C LEU A 50 -13.25 -9.90 -6.06
N ARG A 51 -14.38 -10.61 -6.10
CA ARG A 51 -15.55 -10.23 -6.92
C ARG A 51 -16.47 -9.22 -6.25
N VAL A 52 -16.31 -8.99 -4.95
CA VAL A 52 -17.22 -8.18 -4.13
C VAL A 52 -16.53 -6.94 -3.60
N LEU A 53 -15.21 -6.97 -3.43
CA LEU A 53 -14.43 -5.83 -2.98
C LEU A 53 -14.19 -4.81 -4.09
N ASP A 54 -14.15 -3.54 -3.69
CA ASP A 54 -13.92 -2.41 -4.58
C ASP A 54 -12.42 -2.17 -4.81
N GLY A 55 -11.59 -2.47 -3.79
CA GLY A 55 -10.14 -2.36 -3.85
C GLY A 55 -9.46 -3.33 -2.89
N ALA A 56 -8.16 -3.57 -3.08
CA ALA A 56 -7.40 -4.54 -2.30
C ALA A 56 -6.08 -3.96 -1.74
N VAL A 57 -5.72 -4.40 -0.54
CA VAL A 57 -4.38 -4.23 0.04
C VAL A 57 -3.67 -5.58 -0.01
N VAL A 58 -2.68 -5.73 -0.88
CA VAL A 58 -1.89 -6.96 -0.98
C VAL A 58 -0.73 -6.87 0.01
N VAL A 59 -0.68 -7.80 0.96
CA VAL A 59 0.37 -7.83 1.99
C VAL A 59 1.51 -8.74 1.55
N LEU A 60 2.72 -8.20 1.44
CA LEU A 60 3.94 -8.95 1.14
C LEU A 60 4.86 -8.97 2.35
N CYS A 61 5.66 -10.04 2.49
CA CYS A 61 6.65 -10.15 3.55
C CYS A 61 7.97 -9.51 3.09
N ALA A 62 8.52 -8.58 3.86
CA ALA A 62 9.77 -7.90 3.54
C ALA A 62 10.96 -8.83 3.33
N SER A 63 10.98 -10.01 3.98
CA SER A 63 12.08 -10.98 3.85
C SER A 63 11.81 -12.09 2.84
N SER A 64 10.55 -12.42 2.58
CA SER A 64 10.18 -13.49 1.65
C SER A 64 9.82 -12.97 0.26
N GLY A 65 9.48 -11.68 0.14
CA GLY A 65 9.03 -11.06 -1.09
C GLY A 65 7.84 -11.75 -1.73
N VAL A 66 7.85 -11.79 -3.06
CA VAL A 66 6.78 -12.41 -3.85
C VAL A 66 6.89 -13.92 -3.77
N GLN A 67 5.79 -14.61 -3.46
CA GLN A 67 5.74 -16.06 -3.37
C GLN A 67 4.86 -16.63 -4.49
N PRO A 68 4.97 -17.94 -4.83
CA PRO A 68 4.10 -18.56 -5.85
C PRO A 68 2.59 -18.38 -5.57
N GLN A 69 2.22 -18.30 -4.30
CA GLN A 69 0.85 -18.01 -3.87
C GLN A 69 0.44 -16.58 -4.21
N THR A 70 1.34 -15.62 -3.99
CA THR A 70 1.15 -14.21 -4.37
C THR A 70 0.82 -14.09 -5.86
N GLU A 71 1.55 -14.79 -6.73
CA GLU A 71 1.32 -14.77 -8.19
C GLU A 71 -0.08 -15.28 -8.55
N THR A 72 -0.60 -16.26 -7.80
CA THR A 72 -1.94 -16.81 -8.04
C THR A 72 -3.03 -15.81 -7.66
N VAL A 73 -2.92 -15.21 -6.48
CA VAL A 73 -3.85 -14.16 -6.04
C VAL A 73 -3.76 -12.93 -6.94
N TRP A 74 -2.55 -12.57 -7.38
CA TRP A 74 -2.33 -11.44 -8.29
C TRP A 74 -3.03 -11.65 -9.64
N ARG A 75 -2.94 -12.86 -10.21
CA ARG A 75 -3.67 -13.21 -11.44
C ARG A 75 -5.19 -13.16 -11.25
N GLN A 76 -5.71 -13.57 -10.09
CA GLN A 76 -7.13 -13.46 -9.78
C GLN A 76 -7.55 -12.00 -9.70
N ALA A 77 -6.79 -11.15 -9.00
CA ALA A 77 -7.10 -9.73 -8.89
C ALA A 77 -7.02 -9.03 -10.27
N ASN A 78 -6.08 -9.41 -11.15
CA ASN A 78 -6.03 -8.94 -12.55
C ASN A 78 -7.28 -9.33 -13.34
N LYS A 79 -7.76 -10.57 -13.19
CA LYS A 79 -8.96 -11.07 -13.88
C LYS A 79 -10.21 -10.25 -13.54
N TYR A 80 -10.30 -9.72 -12.32
CA TYR A 80 -11.42 -8.89 -11.86
C TYR A 80 -11.14 -7.39 -11.92
N GLU A 81 -9.98 -6.98 -12.46
CA GLU A 81 -9.59 -5.58 -12.59
C GLU A 81 -9.70 -4.80 -11.28
N VAL A 82 -9.35 -5.45 -10.16
CA VAL A 82 -9.44 -4.85 -8.82
C VAL A 82 -8.27 -3.88 -8.59
N PRO A 83 -8.54 -2.57 -8.41
CA PRO A 83 -7.54 -1.59 -7.99
C PRO A 83 -6.87 -2.00 -6.68
N ARG A 84 -5.55 -1.89 -6.61
CA ARG A 84 -4.81 -2.39 -5.47
C ARG A 84 -3.59 -1.58 -5.12
N MET A 85 -3.25 -1.65 -3.85
CA MET A 85 -1.99 -1.19 -3.30
C MET A 85 -1.27 -2.36 -2.60
N VAL A 86 0.02 -2.18 -2.33
CA VAL A 86 0.85 -3.17 -1.67
C VAL A 86 1.35 -2.64 -0.33
N PHE A 87 1.27 -3.48 0.69
CA PHE A 87 1.90 -3.25 1.98
C PHE A 87 3.01 -4.27 2.20
N VAL A 88 4.26 -3.82 2.17
CA VAL A 88 5.42 -4.63 2.52
C VAL A 88 5.56 -4.63 4.04
N ASN A 89 5.06 -5.69 4.64
CA ASN A 89 4.99 -5.91 6.08
C ASN A 89 6.21 -6.68 6.58
N LYS A 90 6.37 -6.73 7.91
CA LYS A 90 7.45 -7.44 8.62
C LYS A 90 8.83 -6.83 8.36
N MET A 91 8.90 -5.50 8.21
CA MET A 91 10.16 -4.77 8.15
C MET A 91 11.05 -4.96 9.38
N ASP A 92 10.50 -5.47 10.48
CA ASP A 92 11.19 -5.83 11.72
C ASP A 92 11.93 -7.17 11.68
N ARG A 93 11.79 -7.98 10.61
CA ARG A 93 12.39 -9.31 10.54
C ARG A 93 13.77 -9.31 9.89
N ALA A 94 14.61 -10.26 10.32
CA ALA A 94 15.88 -10.53 9.67
C ALA A 94 15.72 -10.79 8.15
N GLY A 95 16.59 -10.16 7.36
CA GLY A 95 16.54 -10.19 5.90
C GLY A 95 15.42 -9.33 5.30
N ALA A 96 14.83 -8.40 6.04
CA ALA A 96 13.86 -7.45 5.49
C ALA A 96 14.53 -6.51 4.49
N ASP A 97 14.05 -6.55 3.24
CA ASP A 97 14.56 -5.71 2.16
C ASP A 97 13.39 -5.22 1.29
N PHE A 98 12.97 -3.98 1.54
CA PHE A 98 11.82 -3.38 0.88
C PHE A 98 12.02 -3.23 -0.64
N LEU A 99 13.19 -2.74 -1.06
CA LEU A 99 13.46 -2.47 -2.47
C LEU A 99 13.59 -3.77 -3.28
N SER A 100 14.15 -4.82 -2.67
CA SER A 100 14.12 -6.17 -3.26
C SER A 100 12.68 -6.67 -3.48
N VAL A 101 11.76 -6.42 -2.55
CA VAL A 101 10.34 -6.79 -2.76
C VAL A 101 9.71 -5.97 -3.89
N VAL A 102 9.99 -4.67 -3.99
CA VAL A 102 9.54 -3.81 -5.09
C VAL A 102 10.05 -4.33 -6.44
N ASP A 103 11.33 -4.69 -6.55
CA ASP A 103 11.90 -5.27 -7.77
C ASP A 103 11.26 -6.62 -8.11
N GLN A 104 10.99 -7.46 -7.11
CA GLN A 104 10.28 -8.73 -7.32
C GLN A 104 8.86 -8.53 -7.85
N MET A 105 8.15 -7.47 -7.45
CA MET A 105 6.84 -7.15 -8.02
C MET A 105 6.95 -6.85 -9.51
N LYS A 106 7.97 -6.09 -9.92
CA LYS A 106 8.23 -5.80 -11.34
C LYS A 106 8.59 -7.07 -12.12
N THR A 107 9.54 -7.85 -11.61
CA THR A 107 10.10 -8.99 -12.35
C THR A 107 9.21 -10.25 -12.34
N ARG A 108 8.43 -10.47 -11.28
CA ARG A 108 7.60 -11.69 -11.12
C ARG A 108 6.11 -11.46 -11.33
N LEU A 109 5.59 -10.30 -10.96
CA LEU A 109 4.16 -9.97 -11.11
C LEU A 109 3.90 -9.13 -12.36
N ASN A 110 4.94 -8.63 -13.03
CA ASN A 110 4.85 -7.66 -14.13
C ASN A 110 4.01 -6.43 -13.73
N ALA A 111 4.15 -6.01 -12.47
CA ALA A 111 3.44 -4.87 -11.91
C ALA A 111 4.28 -3.60 -12.05
N VAL A 112 3.63 -2.47 -12.33
CA VAL A 112 4.25 -1.14 -12.20
C VAL A 112 4.18 -0.74 -10.73
N ALA A 113 5.19 -1.14 -9.96
CA ALA A 113 5.29 -0.87 -8.53
C ALA A 113 5.86 0.53 -8.30
N VAL A 114 5.12 1.38 -7.60
CA VAL A 114 5.52 2.76 -7.31
C VAL A 114 5.65 2.94 -5.79
N PRO A 115 6.87 3.01 -5.23
CA PRO A 115 7.07 3.28 -3.81
C PRO A 115 6.49 4.63 -3.42
N MET A 116 5.53 4.64 -2.48
CA MET A 116 5.05 5.89 -1.86
C MET A 116 5.76 6.18 -0.53
N GLN A 117 6.48 5.19 -0.01
CA GLN A 117 7.21 5.26 1.24
C GLN A 117 8.55 4.53 1.14
N LEU A 118 9.54 4.99 1.90
CA LEU A 118 10.77 4.26 2.14
C LEU A 118 10.94 3.94 3.63
N PRO A 119 11.29 2.70 4.01
CA PRO A 119 11.51 2.35 5.40
C PRO A 119 12.81 2.97 5.92
N VAL A 120 12.78 3.52 7.14
CA VAL A 120 13.97 4.00 7.84
C VAL A 120 14.52 2.88 8.71
N GLY A 121 15.65 2.33 8.28
CA GLY A 121 16.25 1.13 8.87
C GLY A 121 15.50 -0.15 8.49
N ALA A 122 16.01 -1.28 8.96
CA ALA A 122 15.44 -2.60 8.75
C ALA A 122 15.67 -3.48 9.99
N GLU A 123 14.94 -4.59 10.07
CA GLU A 123 15.05 -5.56 11.14
C GLU A 123 14.79 -4.90 12.51
N ASP A 124 15.63 -5.19 13.51
CA ASP A 124 15.55 -4.59 14.83
C ASP A 124 15.69 -3.06 14.79
N ASN A 125 16.40 -2.52 13.79
CA ASN A 125 16.63 -1.08 13.60
C ASN A 125 15.55 -0.38 12.77
N PHE A 126 14.47 -1.07 12.38
CA PHE A 126 13.34 -0.42 11.73
C PHE A 126 12.66 0.57 12.68
N ARG A 127 12.65 1.86 12.30
CA ARG A 127 12.19 2.97 13.15
C ARG A 127 10.88 3.58 12.69
N GLY A 128 10.60 3.58 11.40
CA GLY A 128 9.43 4.20 10.79
C GLY A 128 9.59 4.28 9.27
N VAL A 129 8.89 5.19 8.61
CA VAL A 129 8.96 5.33 7.15
C VAL A 129 9.04 6.80 6.76
N VAL A 130 9.68 7.09 5.64
CA VAL A 130 9.59 8.39 4.96
C VAL A 130 8.36 8.37 4.07
N ASP A 131 7.49 9.37 4.20
CA ASP A 131 6.44 9.69 3.24
C ASP A 131 7.09 10.47 2.09
N LEU A 132 7.14 9.86 0.91
CA LEU A 132 7.78 10.46 -0.26
C LEU A 132 6.94 11.57 -0.89
N ILE A 133 5.65 11.68 -0.57
CA ILE A 133 4.81 12.78 -1.09
C ILE A 133 5.06 14.04 -0.26
N LYS A 134 5.07 13.89 1.06
CA LYS A 134 5.34 14.99 1.99
C LYS A 134 6.81 15.29 2.19
N MET A 135 7.69 14.38 1.76
CA MET A 135 9.13 14.40 2.02
C MET A 135 9.44 14.57 3.51
N LYS A 136 8.79 13.75 4.34
CA LYS A 136 8.94 13.77 5.80
C LYS A 136 9.07 12.38 6.38
N PHE A 137 9.90 12.25 7.41
CA PHE A 137 10.00 11.03 8.20
C PHE A 137 8.81 10.94 9.16
N ILE A 138 8.05 9.85 9.09
CA ILE A 138 6.99 9.52 10.02
C ILE A 138 7.56 8.62 11.10
N ASN A 139 7.66 9.18 12.31
CA ASN A 139 8.13 8.48 13.49
C ASN A 139 6.94 8.16 14.41
N TRP A 140 6.59 6.89 14.54
CA TRP A 140 5.53 6.45 15.44
C TRP A 140 6.08 6.20 16.84
N ASN A 141 5.32 6.67 17.84
CA ASN A 141 5.65 6.43 19.23
C ASN A 141 5.43 4.95 19.58
N GLU A 142 6.47 4.29 20.08
CA GLU A 142 6.39 2.90 20.52
C GLU A 142 5.62 2.75 21.83
N GLU A 143 5.63 3.78 22.69
CA GLU A 143 5.03 3.74 24.02
C GLU A 143 3.49 3.61 23.99
N ASP A 144 2.85 4.15 22.94
CA ASP A 144 1.39 4.12 22.78
C ASP A 144 0.94 3.21 21.62
N MET A 145 1.80 2.26 21.24
CA MET A 145 1.52 1.30 20.16
C MET A 145 1.22 1.98 18.82
N GLY A 146 1.90 3.10 18.53
CA GLY A 146 1.76 3.84 17.28
C GLY A 146 0.48 4.67 17.18
N THR A 147 -0.14 5.01 18.30
CA THR A 147 -1.32 5.88 18.32
C THR A 147 -0.93 7.33 18.00
N SER A 148 0.24 7.77 18.48
CA SER A 148 0.82 9.07 18.12
C SER A 148 2.02 8.92 17.19
N PHE A 149 2.26 9.97 16.42
CA PHE A 149 3.40 10.07 15.52
C PHE A 149 3.88 11.52 15.41
N THR A 150 5.10 11.70 14.93
CA THR A 150 5.69 12.99 14.60
C THR A 150 6.14 12.99 13.14
N TYR A 151 5.98 14.14 12.49
CA TYR A 151 6.68 14.44 11.24
C TYR A 151 8.03 15.06 11.57
N GLU A 152 9.09 14.41 11.15
CA GLU A 152 10.47 14.82 11.33
C GLU A 152 11.16 15.00 9.97
N ASP A 153 12.34 15.62 9.97
CA ASP A 153 13.16 15.71 8.77
C ASP A 153 13.72 14.34 8.39
N ILE A 154 13.91 14.11 7.09
CA ILE A 154 14.46 12.86 6.57
C ILE A 154 15.88 12.67 7.13
N PRO A 155 16.22 11.45 7.60
CA PRO A 155 17.59 11.14 8.02
C PRO A 155 18.61 11.48 6.93
N ALA A 156 19.71 12.14 7.31
CA ALA A 156 20.69 12.69 6.38
C ALA A 156 21.31 11.63 5.43
N ASP A 157 21.38 10.38 5.87
CA ASP A 157 21.88 9.24 5.11
C ASP A 157 20.89 8.70 4.06
N MET A 158 19.65 9.18 4.06
CA MET A 158 18.58 8.74 3.15
C MET A 158 18.07 9.85 2.22
N VAL A 159 18.52 11.10 2.38
CA VAL A 159 18.00 12.25 1.60
C VAL A 159 18.09 12.00 0.11
N ASP A 160 19.29 11.68 -0.39
CA ASP A 160 19.51 11.44 -1.83
C ASP A 160 18.62 10.32 -2.38
N GLN A 161 18.47 9.23 -1.62
CA GLN A 161 17.60 8.11 -2.00
C GLN A 161 16.11 8.52 -2.00
N CYS A 162 15.69 9.31 -1.01
CA CYS A 162 14.31 9.79 -0.96
C CYS A 162 14.02 10.77 -2.09
N GLU A 163 14.97 11.62 -2.47
CA GLU A 163 14.85 12.52 -3.62
C GLU A 163 14.73 11.76 -4.95
N GLU A 164 15.52 10.70 -5.13
CA GLU A 164 15.43 9.81 -6.29
C GLU A 164 14.04 9.17 -6.41
N TYR A 165 13.57 8.49 -5.35
CA TYR A 165 12.26 7.85 -5.36
C TYR A 165 11.10 8.84 -5.36
N HIS A 166 11.28 10.05 -4.83
CA HIS A 166 10.31 11.13 -4.98
C HIS A 166 10.18 11.55 -6.44
N ALA A 167 11.30 11.73 -7.16
CA ALA A 167 11.25 12.07 -8.58
C ALA A 167 10.53 10.99 -9.40
N GLU A 168 10.81 9.70 -9.15
CA GLU A 168 10.10 8.58 -9.79
C GLU A 168 8.60 8.59 -9.46
N LEU A 169 8.23 8.89 -8.20
CA LEU A 169 6.84 8.99 -7.75
C LEU A 169 6.10 10.14 -8.45
N VAL A 170 6.74 11.30 -8.58
CA VAL A 170 6.16 12.48 -9.25
C VAL A 170 6.04 12.23 -10.76
N GLU A 171 7.03 11.61 -11.39
CA GLU A 171 6.97 11.20 -12.79
C GLU A 171 5.79 10.23 -13.01
N ALA A 172 5.62 9.25 -12.12
CA ALA A 172 4.48 8.35 -12.16
C ALA A 172 3.15 9.09 -11.97
N ALA A 173 3.07 10.11 -11.14
CA ALA A 173 1.86 10.93 -11.02
C ALA A 173 1.59 11.74 -12.29
N ALA A 174 2.63 12.32 -12.91
CA ALA A 174 2.53 13.15 -14.10
C ALA A 174 1.99 12.38 -15.31
N GLU A 175 2.32 11.09 -15.43
CA GLU A 175 1.80 10.20 -16.49
C GLU A 175 0.28 9.97 -16.46
N ALA A 176 -0.43 10.43 -15.42
CA ALA A 176 -1.87 10.20 -15.30
C ALA A 176 -2.69 10.89 -16.38
N ASN A 177 -2.28 12.08 -16.85
CA ASN A 177 -2.95 12.81 -17.93
C ASN A 177 -2.02 13.84 -18.59
N GLU A 178 -2.43 14.35 -19.76
CA GLU A 178 -1.64 15.32 -20.53
C GLU A 178 -1.38 16.64 -19.78
N GLU A 179 -2.31 17.09 -18.93
CA GLU A 179 -2.18 18.35 -18.18
C GLU A 179 -1.05 18.26 -17.15
N LEU A 180 -1.06 17.20 -16.32
CA LEU A 180 -0.02 16.95 -15.32
C LEU A 180 1.34 16.68 -15.98
N MET A 181 1.37 15.93 -17.08
CA MET A 181 2.59 15.66 -17.84
C MET A 181 3.21 16.95 -18.38
N ASN A 182 2.42 17.81 -19.04
CA ASN A 182 2.92 19.07 -19.59
C ASN A 182 3.43 19.99 -18.47
N LYS A 183 2.69 20.09 -17.36
CA LYS A 183 3.11 20.89 -16.21
C LYS A 183 4.44 20.40 -15.65
N TYR A 184 4.61 19.08 -15.46
CA TYR A 184 5.84 18.51 -14.97
C TYR A 184 7.03 18.76 -15.92
N LEU A 185 6.83 18.65 -17.24
CA LEU A 185 7.88 18.92 -18.23
C LEU A 185 8.27 20.41 -18.33
N GLU A 186 7.32 21.31 -18.11
CA GLU A 186 7.55 22.77 -18.21
C GLU A 186 8.08 23.37 -16.91
N GLU A 187 7.49 23.02 -15.77
CA GLU A 187 7.78 23.61 -14.46
C GLU A 187 8.74 22.77 -13.62
N GLY A 188 8.83 21.46 -13.88
CA GLY A 188 9.69 20.52 -13.15
C GLY A 188 9.12 20.02 -11.81
N GLU A 189 7.97 20.54 -11.37
CA GLU A 189 7.38 20.23 -10.07
C GLU A 189 5.85 20.08 -10.17
N LEU A 190 5.29 19.21 -9.32
CA LEU A 190 3.86 19.08 -9.08
C LEU A 190 3.56 19.36 -7.61
N THR A 191 2.40 19.96 -7.31
CA THR A 191 1.98 20.16 -5.92
C THR A 191 1.58 18.84 -5.26
N GLU A 192 1.59 18.77 -3.92
CA GLU A 192 1.14 17.55 -3.18
C GLU A 192 -0.25 17.10 -3.65
N ALA A 193 -1.18 18.03 -3.90
CA ALA A 193 -2.53 17.71 -4.34
C ALA A 193 -2.54 17.09 -5.76
N GLU A 194 -1.75 17.63 -6.69
CA GLU A 194 -1.64 17.13 -8.06
C GLU A 194 -0.96 15.75 -8.10
N ILE A 195 0.08 15.55 -7.28
CA ILE A 195 0.73 14.24 -7.13
C ILE A 195 -0.31 13.22 -6.67
N LYS A 196 -1.06 13.54 -5.61
CA LYS A 196 -2.11 12.65 -5.07
C LYS A 196 -3.18 12.33 -6.10
N GLU A 197 -3.64 13.33 -6.85
CA GLU A 197 -4.63 13.18 -7.91
C GLU A 197 -4.12 12.23 -9.01
N GLY A 198 -2.90 12.46 -9.50
CA GLY A 198 -2.30 11.62 -10.55
C GLY A 198 -2.12 10.17 -10.10
N LEU A 199 -1.57 9.96 -8.91
CA LEU A 199 -1.39 8.62 -8.34
C LEU A 199 -2.72 7.90 -8.12
N ARG A 200 -3.75 8.59 -7.62
CA ARG A 200 -5.09 8.03 -7.45
C ARG A 200 -5.66 7.62 -8.79
N ALA A 201 -5.66 8.49 -9.80
CA ALA A 201 -6.21 8.21 -11.12
C ALA A 201 -5.60 6.94 -11.72
N ARG A 202 -4.27 6.81 -11.69
CA ARG A 202 -3.56 5.62 -12.20
C ARG A 202 -3.78 4.36 -11.35
N THR A 203 -3.94 4.51 -10.03
CA THR A 203 -4.28 3.39 -9.14
C THR A 203 -5.67 2.84 -9.45
N LEU A 204 -6.67 3.72 -9.62
CA LEU A 204 -8.04 3.34 -10.00
C LEU A 204 -8.10 2.71 -11.39
N ALA A 205 -7.22 3.13 -12.30
CA ALA A 205 -7.09 2.56 -13.63
C ALA A 205 -6.33 1.21 -13.67
N ASN A 206 -5.84 0.70 -12.53
CA ASN A 206 -4.95 -0.47 -12.44
C ASN A 206 -3.64 -0.34 -13.23
N GLU A 207 -3.18 0.88 -13.50
CA GLU A 207 -1.94 1.11 -14.24
C GLU A 207 -0.72 1.01 -13.35
N ILE A 208 -0.86 1.41 -12.09
CA ILE A 208 0.20 1.36 -11.07
C ILE A 208 -0.29 0.66 -9.81
N CYS A 209 0.67 0.24 -8.99
CA CYS A 209 0.43 -0.26 -7.64
C CYS A 209 1.31 0.52 -6.67
N LEU A 210 0.70 1.35 -5.83
CA LEU A 210 1.39 2.07 -4.78
C LEU A 210 1.91 1.10 -3.72
N VAL A 211 3.17 1.27 -3.30
CA VAL A 211 3.84 0.38 -2.34
C VAL A 211 4.18 1.16 -1.06
N ALA A 212 3.58 0.71 0.04
CA ALA A 212 3.85 1.19 1.39
C ALA A 212 4.70 0.18 2.17
N ALA A 213 5.40 0.65 3.20
CA ALA A 213 6.26 -0.17 4.04
C ALA A 213 5.81 -0.13 5.51
N GLY A 214 6.08 -1.19 6.27
CA GLY A 214 5.86 -1.14 7.71
C GLY A 214 6.05 -2.45 8.46
N SER A 215 5.74 -2.37 9.76
CA SER A 215 5.69 -3.52 10.66
C SER A 215 4.40 -3.47 11.44
N ALA A 216 3.48 -4.37 11.11
CA ALA A 216 2.27 -4.58 11.91
C ALA A 216 2.60 -5.09 13.32
N PHE A 217 3.72 -5.80 13.50
CA PHE A 217 4.15 -6.29 14.81
C PHE A 217 4.62 -5.16 15.73
N LYS A 218 5.40 -4.21 15.20
CA LYS A 218 5.85 -3.02 15.93
C LYS A 218 4.81 -1.88 15.94
N ASN A 219 3.65 -2.06 15.30
CA ASN A 219 2.60 -1.05 15.14
C ASN A 219 3.06 0.24 14.42
N LYS A 220 3.89 0.09 13.38
CA LYS A 220 4.45 1.19 12.59
C LYS A 220 4.11 1.03 11.12
N GLY A 221 3.48 2.05 10.52
CA GLY A 221 3.15 2.08 9.09
C GLY A 221 1.73 1.62 8.72
N VAL A 222 1.06 0.82 9.56
CA VAL A 222 -0.33 0.35 9.29
C VAL A 222 -1.30 1.54 9.21
N GLN A 223 -1.09 2.54 10.06
CA GLN A 223 -1.85 3.78 10.11
C GLN A 223 -1.76 4.54 8.78
N ALA A 224 -0.55 4.67 8.23
CA ALA A 224 -0.35 5.33 6.94
C ALA A 224 -0.93 4.53 5.77
N VAL A 225 -0.98 3.20 5.87
CA VAL A 225 -1.70 2.36 4.89
C VAL A 225 -3.21 2.66 4.93
N LEU A 226 -3.81 2.83 6.11
CA LEU A 226 -5.23 3.19 6.21
C LEU A 226 -5.54 4.56 5.62
N ASP A 227 -4.62 5.52 5.78
CA ASP A 227 -4.71 6.82 5.11
C ASP A 227 -4.65 6.66 3.58
N ALA A 228 -3.69 5.88 3.09
CA ALA A 228 -3.53 5.58 1.67
C ALA A 228 -4.73 4.82 1.07
N VAL A 229 -5.41 3.97 1.87
CA VAL A 229 -6.66 3.32 1.45
C VAL A 229 -7.74 4.36 1.15
N ILE A 230 -7.92 5.36 2.02
CA ILE A 230 -8.90 6.43 1.75
C ILE A 230 -8.47 7.24 0.53
N GLU A 231 -7.20 7.61 0.45
CA GLU A 231 -6.69 8.55 -0.55
C GLU A 231 -6.62 7.93 -1.96
N TYR A 232 -6.31 6.63 -2.10
CA TYR A 232 -5.98 6.03 -3.41
C TYR A 232 -6.85 4.86 -3.84
N LEU A 233 -7.58 4.20 -2.94
CA LEU A 233 -8.52 3.13 -3.32
C LEU A 233 -9.92 3.70 -3.64
N PRO A 234 -10.70 2.99 -4.47
CA PRO A 234 -12.01 3.49 -4.89
C PRO A 234 -13.03 3.45 -3.75
N SER A 235 -13.97 4.38 -3.83
CA SER A 235 -15.27 4.27 -3.17
C SER A 235 -16.21 3.36 -3.98
N PRO A 236 -17.30 2.85 -3.37
CA PRO A 236 -18.26 2.00 -4.07
C PRO A 236 -18.92 2.64 -5.30
N THR A 237 -18.87 3.97 -5.43
CA THR A 237 -19.42 4.72 -6.58
C THR A 237 -18.43 4.86 -7.74
N GLU A 238 -17.15 4.51 -7.54
CA GLU A 238 -16.08 4.65 -8.54
C GLU A 238 -15.72 3.32 -9.20
N VAL A 239 -16.34 2.21 -8.79
CA VAL A 239 -16.13 0.88 -9.38
C VAL A 239 -17.19 0.50 -10.40
N LYS A 240 -16.84 -0.42 -11.30
CA LYS A 240 -17.81 -1.00 -12.24
C LYS A 240 -18.91 -1.75 -11.47
N PRO A 241 -20.18 -1.61 -11.86
CA PRO A 241 -21.27 -2.36 -11.23
C PRO A 241 -21.01 -3.87 -11.28
N ILE A 242 -21.22 -4.56 -10.17
CA ILE A 242 -21.11 -6.02 -10.10
C ILE A 242 -22.21 -6.64 -10.96
N THR A 243 -21.83 -7.33 -12.03
CA THR A 243 -22.76 -8.14 -12.82
C THR A 243 -23.08 -9.44 -12.07
N GLY A 244 -24.33 -9.61 -11.66
CA GLY A 244 -24.83 -10.87 -11.09
C GLY A 244 -24.76 -12.03 -12.10
N ILE A 245 -24.75 -13.26 -11.58
CA ILE A 245 -24.92 -14.49 -12.38
C ILE A 245 -26.41 -14.77 -12.52
#